data_AF-A0A3A0CPH4-F1
#
_entry.id   AF-A0A3A0CPH4-F1
#
_cell.length_a   1.000
_cell.length_b   1.000
_cell.length_c   1.000
_cell.angle_alpha   90.00
_cell.angle_beta   90.00
_cell.angle_gamma   90.00
#
_symmetry.space_group_name_H-M   'P 1'
#
loop_
_entity.id
_entity.type
_entity.pdbx_description
1 polymer ?
#
loop_
_entity_poly.entity_id
_entity_poly.type
_entity_poly.pdbx_seq_one_letter_code
_entity_poly.pdbx_strand_id
1 'polypeptide(L)'
;MRKVRTCLGIFSGLLLAAGGCSATSAAMETFRIGKNVAKKDSYLKIWVDGHPAEQNALKKAYFGHASFKVGETVSTRPTFKFDFIDPSKFGRITGTHLAIYQEFEGDYSHQAEFTINPVGTGTDNLMRPNIDYNLGAVPPTLQCMNFEKQTVPGVELKAGVDHLLVFTMTGDRSETVQILISTK
;
A
#
# COMPACT_ATOMS: atom_id res chain seq x y z
N MET A 1 -26.98 -47.58 -53.53
CA MET A 1 -25.54 -47.30 -53.33
C MET A 1 -25.11 -46.17 -54.25
N ARG A 2 -24.93 -44.95 -53.74
CA ARG A 2 -24.27 -43.82 -54.44
C ARG A 2 -23.60 -42.91 -53.41
N LYS A 3 -22.34 -42.57 -53.66
CA LYS A 3 -21.44 -41.76 -52.83
C LYS A 3 -21.87 -40.30 -52.82
N VAL A 4 -21.82 -39.65 -51.65
CA VAL A 4 -21.81 -38.18 -51.54
C VAL A 4 -20.59 -37.76 -50.72
N ARG A 5 -19.87 -36.80 -51.30
CA ARG A 5 -18.58 -36.25 -50.90
C ARG A 5 -18.76 -35.11 -49.88
N THR A 6 -17.77 -34.98 -48.99
CA THR A 6 -17.09 -33.75 -48.56
C THR A 6 -17.93 -32.57 -48.04
N CYS A 7 -17.70 -32.18 -46.77
CA CYS A 7 -17.32 -30.80 -46.41
C CYS A 7 -16.73 -30.75 -45.00
N LEU A 8 -15.41 -30.60 -44.96
CA LEU A 8 -14.58 -30.31 -43.81
C LEU A 8 -14.70 -28.80 -43.53
N GLY A 9 -15.41 -28.41 -42.46
CA GLY A 9 -15.56 -27.02 -42.04
C GLY A 9 -14.44 -26.61 -41.07
N ILE A 10 -13.32 -26.15 -41.62
CA ILE A 10 -12.23 -25.51 -40.87
C ILE A 10 -12.66 -24.08 -40.52
N PHE A 11 -12.97 -23.81 -39.25
CA PHE A 11 -13.08 -22.45 -38.72
C PHE A 11 -11.68 -21.92 -38.39
N SER A 12 -10.92 -21.57 -39.43
CA SER A 12 -9.75 -20.70 -39.32
C SER A 12 -10.21 -19.25 -39.48
N GLY A 13 -10.64 -18.66 -38.37
CA GLY A 13 -10.90 -17.23 -38.26
C GLY A 13 -9.60 -16.47 -38.06
N LEU A 14 -8.91 -16.19 -39.15
CA LEU A 14 -7.90 -15.14 -39.26
C LEU A 14 -8.55 -13.80 -38.86
N LEU A 15 -8.06 -13.14 -37.82
CA LEU A 15 -8.27 -11.71 -37.62
C LEU A 15 -6.93 -10.97 -37.71
N LEU A 16 -6.68 -10.54 -38.95
CA LEU A 16 -6.13 -9.25 -39.34
C LEU A 16 -4.85 -8.79 -38.62
N ALA A 17 -3.74 -9.25 -39.17
CA ALA A 17 -2.57 -8.41 -39.36
C ALA A 17 -2.95 -7.24 -40.30
N ALA A 18 -3.33 -6.10 -39.72
CA ALA A 18 -3.28 -4.81 -40.39
C ALA A 18 -2.03 -4.09 -39.91
N GLY A 19 -1.11 -3.84 -40.84
CA GLY A 19 0.07 -3.02 -40.60
C GLY A 19 -0.34 -1.60 -40.19
N GLY A 20 0.22 -1.15 -39.08
CA GLY A 20 0.19 0.23 -38.62
C GLY A 20 1.39 0.42 -37.71
N CYS A 21 2.22 1.43 -37.99
CA CYS A 21 3.50 1.73 -37.36
C CYS A 21 3.40 2.16 -35.87
N SER A 22 2.36 1.71 -35.18
CA SER A 22 2.03 1.98 -33.77
C SER A 22 1.49 0.74 -33.04
N ALA A 23 1.44 -0.44 -33.69
CA ALA A 23 0.95 -1.67 -33.05
C ALA A 23 1.89 -2.21 -31.97
N THR A 24 3.18 -1.84 -32.02
CA THR A 24 4.17 -2.20 -31.01
C THR A 24 3.93 -1.44 -29.70
N SER A 25 3.38 -0.22 -29.73
CA SER A 25 3.12 0.55 -28.51
C SER A 25 1.89 0.03 -27.77
N ALA A 26 0.75 -0.21 -28.44
CA ALA A 26 -0.47 -0.69 -27.79
C ALA A 26 -0.35 -2.13 -27.23
N ALA A 27 0.35 -3.03 -27.95
CA ALA A 27 0.63 -4.38 -27.46
C ALA A 27 1.63 -4.39 -26.28
N MET A 28 2.64 -3.51 -26.29
CA MET A 28 3.54 -3.37 -25.14
C MET A 28 2.87 -2.68 -23.94
N GLU A 29 1.97 -1.74 -24.18
CA GLU A 29 1.24 -1.03 -23.13
C GLU A 29 0.23 -1.96 -22.43
N THR A 30 -0.54 -2.75 -23.18
CA THR A 30 -1.41 -3.80 -22.62
C THR A 30 -0.64 -4.88 -21.85
N PHE A 31 0.52 -5.32 -22.35
CA PHE A 31 1.39 -6.24 -21.63
C PHE A 31 1.97 -5.64 -20.33
N ARG A 32 2.35 -4.34 -20.35
CA ARG A 32 2.80 -3.60 -19.17
C ARG A 32 1.70 -3.44 -18.12
N ILE A 33 0.50 -3.05 -18.55
CA ILE A 33 -0.69 -2.92 -17.71
C ILE A 33 -0.99 -4.27 -17.04
N GLY A 34 -1.05 -5.36 -17.81
CA GLY A 34 -1.29 -6.71 -17.27
C GLY A 34 -0.22 -7.18 -16.28
N LYS A 35 1.07 -6.93 -16.59
CA LYS A 35 2.19 -7.24 -15.70
C LYS A 35 2.13 -6.43 -14.39
N ASN A 36 1.77 -5.16 -14.48
CA ASN A 36 1.64 -4.28 -13.30
C ASN A 36 0.50 -4.76 -12.40
N VAL A 37 -0.68 -5.03 -12.97
CA VAL A 37 -1.84 -5.54 -12.22
C VAL A 37 -1.51 -6.85 -11.50
N ALA A 38 -0.84 -7.79 -12.19
CA ALA A 38 -0.49 -9.10 -11.64
C ALA A 38 0.59 -9.08 -10.55
N LYS A 39 1.43 -8.04 -10.47
CA LYS A 39 2.46 -7.92 -9.44
C LYS A 39 1.78 -7.64 -8.09
N LYS A 40 2.03 -8.47 -7.08
CA LYS A 40 1.55 -8.23 -5.70
C LYS A 40 2.15 -6.90 -5.19
N ASP A 41 1.30 -5.99 -4.76
CA ASP A 41 1.69 -4.62 -4.41
C ASP A 41 2.45 -4.51 -3.11
N SER A 42 1.93 -5.23 -2.15
CA SER A 42 2.41 -5.26 -0.79
C SER A 42 2.26 -6.69 -0.28
N TYR A 43 3.16 -7.10 0.60
CA TYR A 43 2.99 -8.32 1.36
C TYR A 43 2.37 -8.05 2.73
N LEU A 44 1.86 -6.82 2.93
CA LEU A 44 1.16 -6.36 4.12
C LEU A 44 -0.31 -6.12 3.83
N LYS A 45 -1.16 -6.41 4.81
CA LYS A 45 -2.51 -5.86 4.94
C LYS A 45 -2.46 -4.82 6.02
N ILE A 46 -3.16 -3.71 5.83
CA ILE A 46 -3.14 -2.58 6.76
C ILE A 46 -4.57 -2.16 7.05
N TRP A 47 -4.83 -1.83 8.31
CA TRP A 47 -6.08 -1.25 8.78
C TRP A 47 -5.80 0.00 9.59
N VAL A 48 -6.66 0.99 9.44
CA VAL A 48 -6.69 2.19 10.28
C VAL A 48 -8.10 2.36 10.82
N ASP A 49 -8.24 2.46 12.14
CA ASP A 49 -9.52 2.45 12.86
C ASP A 49 -10.43 1.27 12.50
N GLY A 50 -9.82 0.11 12.22
CA GLY A 50 -10.53 -1.10 11.82
C GLY A 50 -10.95 -1.14 10.35
N HIS A 51 -10.78 -0.04 9.61
CA HIS A 51 -11.07 0.02 8.18
C HIS A 51 -9.86 -0.44 7.37
N PRO A 52 -10.03 -1.36 6.40
CA PRO A 52 -8.94 -1.80 5.55
C PRO A 52 -8.46 -0.66 4.66
N ALA A 53 -7.15 -0.54 4.53
CA ALA A 53 -6.54 0.32 3.53
C ALA A 53 -6.46 -0.46 2.21
N GLU A 54 -6.94 0.14 1.12
CA GLU A 54 -6.99 -0.48 -0.21
C GLU A 54 -6.27 0.36 -1.24
N GLN A 55 -5.60 -0.30 -2.20
CA GLN A 55 -5.02 0.41 -3.34
C GLN A 55 -6.00 0.43 -4.50
N ASN A 56 -6.01 1.56 -5.21
CA ASN A 56 -6.73 1.67 -6.46
C ASN A 56 -5.99 0.90 -7.56
N ALA A 57 -6.46 -0.31 -7.88
CA ALA A 57 -5.88 -1.18 -8.90
C ALA A 57 -5.77 -0.52 -10.28
N LEU A 58 -6.70 0.38 -10.64
CA LEU A 58 -6.67 1.10 -11.90
C LEU A 58 -5.52 2.10 -11.95
N LYS A 59 -5.39 2.96 -10.92
CA LYS A 59 -4.26 3.91 -10.83
C LYS A 59 -2.92 3.17 -10.86
N LYS A 60 -2.83 2.05 -10.16
CA LYS A 60 -1.64 1.19 -10.19
C LYS A 60 -1.36 0.63 -11.59
N ALA A 61 -2.37 0.14 -12.29
CA ALA A 61 -2.22 -0.43 -13.62
C ALA A 61 -1.57 0.59 -14.59
N TYR A 62 -1.97 1.86 -14.48
CA TYR A 62 -1.45 2.96 -15.28
C TYR A 62 -0.10 3.51 -14.80
N PHE A 63 0.08 3.77 -13.50
CA PHE A 63 1.26 4.46 -12.96
C PHE A 63 2.31 3.54 -12.34
N GLY A 64 2.05 2.23 -12.27
CA GLY A 64 2.95 1.22 -11.69
C GLY A 64 3.03 1.24 -10.16
N HIS A 65 2.41 2.22 -9.50
CA HIS A 65 2.30 2.35 -8.06
C HIS A 65 0.98 3.07 -7.71
N ALA A 66 0.44 2.78 -6.53
CA ALA A 66 -0.67 3.52 -5.95
C ALA A 66 -0.52 3.52 -4.43
N SER A 67 -0.73 4.65 -3.77
CA SER A 67 -0.84 4.68 -2.32
C SER A 67 -2.10 3.92 -1.90
N PHE A 68 -2.05 3.27 -0.74
CA PHE A 68 -3.24 2.75 -0.10
C PHE A 68 -4.12 3.91 0.33
N LYS A 69 -5.43 3.69 0.38
CA LYS A 69 -6.39 4.65 0.86
C LYS A 69 -7.38 3.96 1.79
N VAL A 70 -7.69 4.61 2.90
CA VAL A 70 -8.82 4.22 3.75
C VAL A 70 -10.05 4.98 3.22
N GLY A 71 -11.10 4.23 2.87
CA GLY A 71 -12.29 4.81 2.23
C GLY A 71 -13.15 5.64 3.19
N GLU A 72 -13.09 5.33 4.48
CA GLU A 72 -13.82 6.01 5.55
C GLU A 72 -12.93 7.03 6.25
N THR A 73 -13.56 8.02 6.88
CA THR A 73 -12.84 8.96 7.73
C THR A 73 -12.39 8.29 9.02
N VAL A 74 -11.19 8.62 9.47
CA VAL A 74 -10.57 8.08 10.68
C VAL A 74 -10.67 9.09 11.83
N SER A 75 -10.52 8.62 13.06
CA SER A 75 -10.45 9.45 14.25
C SER A 75 -9.17 10.30 14.28
N THR A 76 -9.17 11.36 15.09
CA THR A 76 -7.98 12.17 15.35
C THR A 76 -6.91 11.41 16.16
N ARG A 77 -7.25 10.26 16.75
CA ARG A 77 -6.36 9.41 17.53
C ARG A 77 -6.45 7.98 17.01
N PRO A 78 -5.96 7.73 15.79
CA PRO A 78 -6.28 6.51 15.07
C PRO A 78 -5.62 5.28 15.68
N THR A 79 -6.22 4.13 15.42
CA THR A 79 -5.70 2.80 15.72
C THR A 79 -5.10 2.20 14.45
N PHE A 80 -3.83 1.79 14.50
CA PHE A 80 -3.13 1.17 13.39
C PHE A 80 -2.99 -0.33 13.61
N LYS A 81 -3.25 -1.12 12.56
CA LYS A 81 -2.96 -2.56 12.55
C LYS A 81 -2.37 -2.95 11.21
N PHE A 82 -1.46 -3.91 11.22
CA PHE A 82 -0.99 -4.56 10.01
C PHE A 82 -0.94 -6.08 10.19
N ASP A 83 -0.91 -6.82 9.09
CA ASP A 83 -0.73 -8.27 9.07
C ASP A 83 0.00 -8.70 7.80
N PHE A 84 0.54 -9.91 7.78
CA PHE A 84 1.25 -10.46 6.63
C PHE A 84 0.32 -11.18 5.67
N ILE A 85 0.44 -10.88 4.38
CA ILE A 85 -0.13 -11.71 3.32
C ILE A 85 0.79 -12.90 3.04
N ASP A 86 2.10 -12.68 3.07
CA ASP A 86 3.11 -13.71 2.86
C ASP A 86 4.33 -13.46 3.77
N PRO A 87 4.33 -13.99 5.01
CA PRO A 87 5.38 -13.71 5.99
C PRO A 87 6.76 -14.22 5.55
N SER A 88 6.82 -15.22 4.67
CA SER A 88 8.07 -15.80 4.18
C SER A 88 8.93 -14.82 3.38
N LYS A 89 8.35 -13.69 2.92
CA LYS A 89 9.02 -12.70 2.08
C LYS A 89 9.88 -11.72 2.85
N PHE A 90 9.69 -11.59 4.16
CA PHE A 90 10.36 -10.57 4.97
C PHE A 90 11.61 -11.06 5.69
N GLY A 91 11.74 -12.37 5.87
CA GLY A 91 12.83 -12.97 6.63
C GLY A 91 12.87 -12.45 8.06
N ARG A 92 14.06 -12.12 8.57
CA ARG A 92 14.23 -11.54 9.91
C ARG A 92 13.88 -10.06 9.89
N ILE A 93 12.83 -9.70 10.61
CA ILE A 93 12.42 -8.30 10.81
C ILE A 93 13.29 -7.66 11.90
N THR A 94 13.90 -6.53 11.57
CA THR A 94 14.81 -5.78 12.45
C THR A 94 14.28 -4.41 12.83
N GLY A 95 13.21 -3.92 12.19
CA GLY A 95 12.69 -2.59 12.45
C GLY A 95 11.25 -2.41 11.98
N THR A 96 10.53 -1.54 12.68
CA THR A 96 9.23 -1.01 12.28
C THR A 96 9.23 0.48 12.56
N HIS A 97 8.75 1.29 11.62
CA HIS A 97 8.70 2.73 11.73
C HIS A 97 7.38 3.23 11.15
N LEU A 98 6.77 4.21 11.82
CA LEU A 98 5.58 4.88 11.32
C LEU A 98 5.84 6.39 11.31
N ALA A 99 5.56 7.04 10.19
CA ALA A 99 5.58 8.49 10.08
C ALA A 99 4.23 8.99 9.57
N ILE A 100 3.76 10.12 10.09
CA ILE A 100 2.51 10.75 9.67
C ILE A 100 2.84 12.15 9.18
N TYR A 101 2.39 12.45 7.97
CA TYR A 101 2.59 13.73 7.31
C TYR A 101 1.23 14.39 7.08
N GLN A 102 1.13 15.66 7.44
CA GLN A 102 -0.05 16.46 7.15
C GLN A 102 -0.03 16.94 5.68
N GLU A 103 -1.18 16.98 5.03
CA GLU A 103 -1.34 17.70 3.77
C GLU A 103 -1.12 19.21 3.99
N PHE A 104 -0.40 19.82 3.05
CA PHE A 104 -0.12 21.25 2.97
C PHE A 104 -0.03 21.69 1.50
N GLU A 105 -0.86 22.65 1.11
CA GLU A 105 -0.86 23.27 -0.24
C GLU A 105 -0.94 22.28 -1.43
N GLY A 106 -1.60 21.13 -1.24
CA GLY A 106 -1.82 20.12 -2.29
C GLY A 106 -0.71 19.09 -2.43
N ASP A 107 0.25 19.06 -1.50
CA ASP A 107 1.21 17.98 -1.30
C ASP A 107 1.31 17.64 0.21
N TYR A 108 2.22 16.76 0.60
CA TYR A 108 2.51 16.46 2.01
C TYR A 108 3.73 17.23 2.51
N SER A 109 3.68 17.62 3.78
CA SER A 109 4.83 18.26 4.44
C SER A 109 6.11 17.44 4.25
N HIS A 110 7.24 18.11 4.01
CA HIS A 110 8.55 17.45 3.96
C HIS A 110 8.96 16.86 5.32
N GLN A 111 8.36 17.34 6.40
CA GLN A 111 8.60 16.89 7.75
C GLN A 111 7.37 16.18 8.30
N ALA A 112 7.59 15.03 8.92
CA ALA A 112 6.53 14.29 9.61
C ALA A 112 6.02 15.10 10.81
N GLU A 113 4.71 15.17 10.93
CA GLU A 113 4.02 15.74 12.09
C GLU A 113 4.22 14.85 13.32
N PHE A 114 4.17 13.54 13.10
CA PHE A 114 4.47 12.54 14.13
C PHE A 114 5.36 11.43 13.56
N THR A 115 6.27 10.93 14.38
CA THR A 115 7.02 9.70 14.10
C THR A 115 6.93 8.75 15.28
N ILE A 116 6.69 7.48 15.00
CA ILE A 116 6.60 6.42 16.00
C ILE A 116 7.69 5.41 15.72
N ASN A 117 8.51 5.17 16.75
CA ASN A 117 9.71 4.34 16.67
C ASN A 117 9.75 3.37 17.87
N PRO A 118 10.40 2.21 17.74
CA PRO A 118 10.80 1.39 18.88
C PRO A 118 11.72 2.16 19.82
N VAL A 119 11.56 2.00 21.15
CA VAL A 119 12.42 2.65 22.16
C VAL A 119 13.83 2.05 22.24
N GLY A 120 14.10 0.99 21.48
CA GLY A 120 15.43 0.38 21.40
C GLY A 120 15.58 -0.54 20.19
N THR A 121 16.72 -1.21 20.09
CA THR A 121 17.08 -2.06 18.94
C THR A 121 16.61 -3.52 19.08
N GLY A 122 15.98 -3.86 20.21
CA GLY A 122 15.46 -5.21 20.46
C GLY A 122 14.22 -5.50 19.63
N THR A 123 14.11 -6.74 19.13
CA THR A 123 12.95 -7.18 18.34
C THR A 123 11.63 -7.12 19.11
N ASP A 124 11.69 -7.16 20.44
CA ASP A 124 10.52 -7.13 21.32
C ASP A 124 9.87 -5.75 21.39
N ASN A 125 10.60 -4.71 20.97
CA ASN A 125 10.10 -3.35 20.89
C ASN A 125 9.44 -3.03 19.54
N LEU A 126 9.44 -3.98 18.59
CA LEU A 126 8.87 -3.76 17.27
C LEU A 126 7.35 -3.89 17.28
N MET A 127 6.69 -3.18 16.37
CA MET A 127 5.30 -3.46 16.05
C MET A 127 5.18 -4.89 15.50
N ARG A 128 4.16 -5.62 15.94
CA ARG A 128 3.89 -7.02 15.60
C ARG A 128 2.62 -7.10 14.76
N PRO A 129 2.51 -8.07 13.85
CA PRO A 129 1.31 -8.25 13.06
C PRO A 129 0.11 -8.61 13.96
N ASN A 130 -1.08 -8.27 13.49
CA ASN A 130 -2.36 -8.57 14.11
C ASN A 130 -2.53 -7.99 15.54
N ILE A 131 -1.88 -6.86 15.83
CA ILE A 131 -2.08 -6.07 17.04
C ILE A 131 -2.69 -4.71 16.65
N ASP A 132 -3.71 -4.30 17.38
CA ASP A 132 -4.31 -2.97 17.26
C ASP A 132 -3.52 -1.96 18.12
N TYR A 133 -2.76 -1.10 17.45
CA TYR A 133 -1.95 -0.05 18.08
C TYR A 133 -2.74 1.25 18.15
N ASN A 134 -3.23 1.61 19.33
CA ASN A 134 -3.80 2.94 19.56
C ASN A 134 -2.69 4.00 19.45
N LEU A 135 -2.62 4.71 18.33
CA LEU A 135 -1.56 5.71 18.11
C LEU A 135 -1.73 6.90 19.05
N GLY A 136 -2.94 7.19 19.53
CA GLY A 136 -3.20 8.22 20.52
C GLY A 136 -2.62 7.93 21.91
N ALA A 137 -2.22 6.69 22.19
CA ALA A 137 -1.56 6.29 23.43
C ALA A 137 -0.59 5.14 23.12
N VAL A 138 0.60 5.49 22.63
CA VAL A 138 1.56 4.46 22.18
C VAL A 138 2.03 3.61 23.36
N PRO A 139 2.20 2.28 23.18
CA PRO A 139 2.67 1.40 24.24
C PRO A 139 4.12 1.75 24.64
N PRO A 140 4.58 1.39 25.86
CA PRO A 140 5.93 1.73 26.35
C PRO A 140 7.09 1.17 25.51
N THR A 141 6.83 0.18 24.66
CA THR A 141 7.79 -0.39 23.71
C THR A 141 8.07 0.55 22.53
N LEU A 142 7.21 1.54 22.32
CA LEU A 142 7.30 2.55 21.27
C LEU A 142 7.40 3.96 21.87
N GLN A 143 8.04 4.86 21.14
CA GLN A 143 8.05 6.30 21.41
C GLN A 143 7.37 7.03 20.25
N CYS A 144 6.55 8.02 20.58
CA CYS A 144 6.00 8.97 19.61
C CYS A 144 6.74 10.30 19.75
N MET A 145 7.25 10.84 18.65
CA MET A 145 7.85 12.18 18.61
C MET A 145 7.00 13.08 17.72
N ASN A 146 6.72 14.30 18.18
CA ASN A 146 6.06 15.33 17.37
C ASN A 146 7.04 15.99 16.38
N PHE A 147 6.54 16.94 15.59
CA PHE A 147 7.35 17.69 14.62
C PHE A 147 8.51 18.47 15.28
N GLU A 148 8.38 18.88 16.54
CA GLU A 148 9.43 19.54 17.32
C GLU A 148 10.48 18.56 17.88
N LYS A 149 10.37 17.26 17.55
CA LYS A 149 11.21 16.17 18.06
C LYS A 149 11.09 15.96 19.57
N GLN A 150 9.99 16.38 20.18
CA GLN A 150 9.67 16.12 21.57
C GLN A 150 8.91 14.80 21.68
N THR A 151 9.27 13.98 22.67
CA THR A 151 8.52 12.77 22.99
C THR A 151 7.16 13.14 23.56
N VAL A 152 6.09 12.66 22.93
CA VAL A 152 4.70 12.88 23.33
C VAL A 152 4.00 11.55 23.63
N PRO A 153 2.90 11.55 24.41
CA PRO A 153 2.19 10.31 24.76
C PRO A 153 1.59 9.56 23.57
N GLY A 154 1.36 10.23 22.45
CA GLY A 154 0.74 9.65 21.26
C GLY A 154 0.45 10.69 20.19
N VAL A 155 -0.27 10.25 19.17
CA VAL A 155 -0.70 11.01 18.01
C VAL A 155 -2.04 11.69 18.29
N GLU A 156 -2.15 12.96 17.93
CA GLU A 156 -3.41 13.70 17.87
C GLU A 156 -3.43 14.51 16.57
N LEU A 157 -4.16 14.01 15.58
CA LEU A 157 -4.27 14.58 14.24
C LEU A 157 -5.30 15.70 14.21
N LYS A 158 -5.07 16.67 13.32
CA LYS A 158 -6.04 17.74 13.08
C LYS A 158 -7.29 17.20 12.38
N ALA A 159 -8.47 17.56 12.89
CA ALA A 159 -9.76 17.19 12.29
C ALA A 159 -9.97 17.83 10.90
N GLY A 160 -10.63 17.10 9.99
CA GLY A 160 -10.95 17.57 8.64
C GLY A 160 -9.74 17.78 7.72
N VAL A 161 -8.62 17.12 7.98
CA VAL A 161 -7.37 17.25 7.19
C VAL A 161 -6.93 15.88 6.70
N ASP A 162 -6.46 15.82 5.45
CA ASP A 162 -5.87 14.60 4.91
C ASP A 162 -4.45 14.42 5.42
N HIS A 163 -4.10 13.18 5.76
CA HIS A 163 -2.78 12.81 6.22
C HIS A 163 -2.25 11.64 5.41
N LEU A 164 -0.94 11.61 5.22
CA LEU A 164 -0.21 10.48 4.66
C LEU A 164 0.51 9.77 5.80
N LEU A 165 0.08 8.54 6.07
CA LEU A 165 0.71 7.64 7.01
C LEU A 165 1.66 6.70 6.26
N VAL A 166 2.93 6.68 6.65
CA VAL A 166 3.98 5.90 6.01
C VAL A 166 4.48 4.87 7.01
N PHE A 167 4.14 3.60 6.76
CA PHE A 167 4.63 2.47 7.53
C PHE A 167 5.82 1.84 6.81
N THR A 168 6.94 1.71 7.50
CA THR A 168 8.12 1.01 7.00
C THR A 168 8.44 -0.14 7.92
N MET A 169 8.58 -1.33 7.33
CA MET A 169 9.11 -2.50 8.00
C MET A 169 10.46 -2.84 7.39
N THR A 170 11.47 -2.96 8.23
CA THR A 170 12.85 -3.27 7.85
C THR A 170 13.17 -4.69 8.26
N GLY A 171 13.78 -5.45 7.35
CA GLY A 171 14.25 -6.81 7.60
C GLY A 171 15.18 -7.26 6.50
N ASP A 172 15.32 -8.58 6.31
CA ASP A 172 16.06 -9.12 5.16
C ASP A 172 15.47 -8.64 3.82
N ARG A 173 14.15 -8.40 3.83
CA ARG A 173 13.47 -7.59 2.82
C ARG A 173 12.66 -6.48 3.49
N SER A 174 12.98 -5.25 3.16
CA SER A 174 12.23 -4.09 3.63
C SER A 174 11.03 -3.80 2.74
N GLU A 175 9.99 -3.25 3.34
CA GLU A 175 8.80 -2.77 2.64
C GLU A 175 8.29 -1.49 3.28
N THR A 176 7.92 -0.53 2.44
CA THR A 176 7.33 0.73 2.86
C THR A 176 5.97 0.87 2.18
N VAL A 177 4.96 1.20 2.98
CA VAL A 177 3.59 1.37 2.53
C VAL A 177 3.12 2.77 2.90
N GLN A 178 2.53 3.44 1.91
CA GLN A 178 1.93 4.76 2.03
C GLN A 178 0.40 4.61 2.11
N ILE A 179 -0.21 5.13 3.17
CA ILE A 179 -1.65 5.05 3.43
C ILE A 179 -2.21 6.46 3.57
N LEU A 180 -3.13 6.80 2.68
CA LEU A 180 -3.91 8.04 2.70
C LEU A 180 -5.10 7.88 3.65
N ILE A 181 -5.23 8.80 4.60
CA ILE A 181 -6.31 8.85 5.57
C ILE A 181 -6.90 10.27 5.64
N SER A 182 -8.20 10.37 5.87
CA SER A 182 -8.91 11.63 6.07
C SER A 182 -9.50 11.64 7.48
N THR A 183 -9.28 12.68 8.27
CA THR A 183 -9.78 12.74 9.65
C THR A 183 -11.20 13.28 9.73
N LYS A 184 -11.98 12.76 10.69
CA LYS A 184 -13.31 13.28 11.07
C LYS A 184 -13.23 14.65 11.70
#